data_AF-A0A2U9SBV9-F1
#
_entry.id   AF-A0A2U9SBV9-F1
#
_cell.length_a   1.000
_cell.length_b   1.000
_cell.length_c   1.000
_cell.angle_alpha   90.00
_cell.angle_beta   90.00
_cell.angle_gamma   90.00
#
_symmetry.space_group_name_H-M   'P 1'
#
loop_
_entity.id
_entity.type
_entity.pdbx_description
1 polymer ?
#
loop_
_entity_poly.entity_id
_entity_poly.type
_entity_poly.pdbx_seq_one_letter_code
_entity_poly.pdbx_strand_id
1 'polypeptide(L)'
;MDMTLYELRAHPAAAALATTPTPAGTAPGAPAGTVLLVDDDPDFRGMTRIAFTRAGYAVHEAENGNAAMAILAGRTIDLIVTDIIMPEADGYEVILRLKEQSSRPPLIAVTGGSLRLRMELPGMARLLGADAAFEKPVDLPALLGEAGRLIAARNGDAAG
;
A
#
# COMPACT_ATOMS: atom_id res chain seq x y z
N MET A 1 -7.76 -8.24 46.37
CA MET A 1 -7.69 -8.01 44.92
C MET A 1 -6.52 -7.07 44.73
N ASP A 2 -5.38 -7.63 44.35
CA ASP A 2 -4.07 -7.01 44.46
C ASP A 2 -3.87 -5.94 43.36
N MET A 3 -3.26 -4.83 43.76
CA MET A 3 -3.22 -3.54 43.05
C MET A 3 -1.75 -3.13 42.93
N THR A 4 -0.97 -3.88 42.15
CA THR A 4 0.44 -3.57 41.85
C THR A 4 0.82 -4.10 40.47
N LEU A 5 0.99 -3.20 39.49
CA LEU A 5 2.24 -3.01 38.74
C LEU A 5 2.01 -1.99 37.62
N TYR A 6 2.21 -0.72 37.97
CA TYR A 6 2.59 0.35 37.04
C TYR A 6 4.06 0.66 37.35
N GLU A 7 4.99 0.09 36.59
CA GLU A 7 6.38 0.56 36.56
C GLU A 7 6.83 0.78 35.11
N LEU A 8 6.54 1.99 34.67
CA LEU A 8 7.36 2.88 33.86
C LEU A 8 8.83 2.42 33.66
N ARG A 9 9.23 2.20 32.40
CA ARG A 9 10.62 2.41 31.94
C ARG A 9 10.63 3.13 30.61
N ALA A 10 11.05 4.40 30.67
CA ALA A 10 11.51 5.19 29.53
C ALA A 10 13.04 5.05 29.36
N HIS A 11 13.50 5.40 28.14
CA HIS A 11 14.85 5.80 27.67
C HIS A 11 15.60 4.82 26.76
N PRO A 12 16.45 5.31 25.80
CA PRO A 12 16.58 6.66 25.22
C PRO A 12 16.61 6.68 23.68
N ALA A 13 16.52 7.90 23.12
CA ALA A 13 16.84 8.23 21.74
C ALA A 13 18.37 8.30 21.49
N ALA A 14 18.73 8.02 20.24
CA ALA A 14 19.97 8.36 19.52
C ALA A 14 21.28 7.63 19.88
N ALA A 15 21.74 6.81 18.93
CA ALA A 15 23.16 6.61 18.65
C ALA A 15 23.36 6.63 17.12
N ALA A 16 24.35 7.40 16.68
CA ALA A 16 24.57 7.80 15.32
C ALA A 16 25.61 6.92 14.59
N LEU A 17 25.52 6.97 13.25
CA LEU A 17 26.55 6.71 12.22
C LEU A 17 27.04 5.28 11.98
N ALA A 18 26.56 4.72 10.87
CA ALA A 18 27.40 3.97 9.94
C ALA A 18 27.04 4.39 8.50
N THR A 19 27.80 5.34 7.95
CA THR A 19 27.87 5.60 6.52
C THR A 19 28.72 4.52 5.85
N THR A 20 28.13 3.75 4.95
CA THR A 20 28.87 2.95 3.96
C THR A 20 28.48 3.38 2.55
N PRO A 21 29.44 3.41 1.62
CA PRO A 21 29.29 4.09 0.33
C PRO A 21 28.28 3.40 -0.59
N THR A 22 27.49 4.26 -1.23
CA THR A 22 26.65 4.03 -2.40
C THR A 22 27.38 3.25 -3.51
N PRO A 23 26.80 2.19 -4.09
CA PRO A 23 27.16 1.83 -5.46
C PRO A 23 26.52 2.87 -6.40
N ALA A 24 27.37 3.65 -7.05
CA ALA A 24 26.97 4.55 -8.12
C ALA A 24 26.27 3.75 -9.24
N GLY A 25 25.07 4.18 -9.64
CA GLY A 25 24.31 3.53 -10.68
C GLY A 25 23.09 4.35 -11.12
N THR A 26 23.32 5.24 -12.08
CA THR A 26 22.33 5.98 -12.89
C THR A 26 21.70 7.20 -12.20
N ALA A 27 21.69 8.33 -12.91
CA ALA A 27 21.00 9.56 -12.51
C ALA A 27 19.54 9.26 -12.09
N PRO A 28 18.91 10.03 -11.18
CA PRO A 28 17.52 9.80 -10.85
C PRO A 28 16.66 10.07 -12.08
N GLY A 29 16.32 9.00 -12.80
CA GLY A 29 15.22 9.00 -13.74
C GLY A 29 13.92 9.31 -12.99
N ALA A 30 12.91 9.78 -13.71
CA ALA A 30 11.57 9.91 -13.16
C ALA A 30 11.14 8.60 -12.47
N PRO A 31 10.36 8.68 -11.37
CA PRO A 31 9.92 7.49 -10.66
C PRO A 31 9.21 6.52 -11.61
N ALA A 32 9.34 5.21 -11.35
CA ALA A 32 8.68 4.16 -12.14
C ALA A 32 7.14 4.23 -12.07
N GLY A 33 6.61 4.99 -11.11
CA GLY A 33 5.21 5.30 -10.89
C GLY A 33 4.99 5.87 -9.48
N THR A 34 3.82 6.44 -9.23
CA THR A 34 3.37 6.93 -7.93
C THR A 34 2.36 5.96 -7.33
N VAL A 35 2.68 5.40 -6.17
CA VAL A 35 1.88 4.39 -5.47
C VAL A 35 1.28 4.98 -4.20
N LEU A 36 -0.01 4.72 -3.97
CA LEU A 36 -0.68 5.00 -2.70
C LEU A 36 -0.84 3.69 -1.91
N LEU A 37 -0.25 3.64 -0.72
CA LEU A 37 -0.41 2.54 0.24
C LEU A 37 -1.45 2.93 1.29
N VAL A 38 -2.50 2.11 1.43
CA VAL A 38 -3.59 2.30 2.39
C VAL A 38 -3.66 1.09 3.31
N ASP A 39 -3.27 1.24 4.56
CA ASP A 39 -3.25 0.16 5.54
C ASP A 39 -3.26 0.78 6.93
N ASP A 40 -4.02 0.28 7.89
CA ASP A 40 -4.05 0.81 9.25
C ASP A 40 -2.84 0.32 10.08
N ASP A 41 -2.25 -0.83 9.72
CA ASP A 41 -1.06 -1.37 10.38
C ASP A 41 0.21 -0.58 9.98
N PRO A 42 0.81 0.21 10.90
CA PRO A 42 1.97 1.03 10.60
C PRO A 42 3.23 0.22 10.25
N ASP A 43 3.36 -1.00 10.79
CA ASP A 43 4.52 -1.85 10.56
C ASP A 43 4.46 -2.45 9.16
N PHE A 44 3.31 -2.99 8.78
CA PHE A 44 3.10 -3.51 7.43
C PHE A 44 3.18 -2.39 6.37
N ARG A 45 2.57 -1.22 6.65
CA ARG A 45 2.65 -0.04 5.78
C ARG A 45 4.09 0.43 5.59
N GLY A 46 4.86 0.52 6.67
CA GLY A 46 6.27 0.91 6.64
C GLY A 46 7.16 -0.07 5.86
N MET A 47 6.97 -1.38 6.07
CA MET A 47 7.68 -2.43 5.33
C MET A 47 7.37 -2.34 3.83
N THR A 48 6.10 -2.20 3.47
CA THR A 48 5.65 -2.11 2.08
C THR A 48 6.18 -0.83 1.42
N ARG A 49 6.17 0.31 2.11
CA ARG A 49 6.80 1.56 1.62
C ARG A 49 8.26 1.36 1.29
N ILE A 50 9.03 0.73 2.18
CA ILE A 50 10.47 0.50 1.97
C ILE A 50 10.68 -0.35 0.70
N ALA A 51 9.88 -1.39 0.49
CA ALA A 51 9.97 -2.24 -0.68
C ALA A 51 9.69 -1.47 -1.99
N PHE A 52 8.59 -0.71 -2.05
CA PHE A 52 8.24 0.09 -3.22
C PHE A 52 9.26 1.21 -3.49
N THR A 53 9.72 1.90 -2.45
CA THR A 53 10.72 2.97 -2.60
C THR A 53 12.04 2.41 -3.16
N ARG A 54 12.49 1.25 -2.66
CA ARG A 54 13.70 0.57 -3.18
C ARG A 54 13.55 0.10 -4.62
N ALA A 55 12.33 -0.20 -5.06
CA ALA A 55 12.01 -0.55 -6.44
C ALA A 55 11.86 0.69 -7.36
N GLY A 56 12.05 1.92 -6.87
CA GLY A 56 12.04 3.14 -7.67
C GLY A 56 10.68 3.82 -7.82
N TYR A 57 9.69 3.45 -7.00
CA TYR A 57 8.38 4.11 -6.96
C TYR A 57 8.38 5.31 -6.00
N ALA A 58 7.62 6.34 -6.34
CA ALA A 58 7.21 7.36 -5.37
C ALA A 58 6.06 6.79 -4.53
N VAL A 59 6.09 6.98 -3.21
CA VAL A 59 5.10 6.38 -2.30
C VAL A 59 4.40 7.45 -1.48
N HIS A 60 3.07 7.39 -1.47
CA HIS A 60 2.20 8.07 -0.51
C HIS A 60 1.59 7.03 0.44
N GLU A 61 1.45 7.39 1.71
CA GLU A 61 0.90 6.53 2.76
C GLU A 61 -0.40 7.13 3.30
N ALA A 62 -1.40 6.28 3.52
CA ALA A 62 -2.64 6.60 4.21
C ALA A 62 -2.93 5.51 5.24
N GLU A 63 -3.33 5.91 6.44
CA GLU A 63 -3.68 4.99 7.52
C GLU A 63 -5.16 4.58 7.53
N ASN A 64 -5.98 5.21 6.68
CA ASN A 64 -7.41 4.94 6.55
C ASN A 64 -7.94 5.47 5.20
N GLY A 65 -9.21 5.14 4.90
CA GLY A 65 -9.85 5.55 3.65
C GLY A 65 -10.00 7.07 3.47
N ASN A 66 -10.21 7.83 4.55
CA ASN A 66 -10.36 9.29 4.46
C ASN A 66 -9.04 9.97 4.06
N ALA A 67 -7.92 9.54 4.66
CA ALA A 67 -6.59 10.00 4.29
C ALA A 67 -6.26 9.64 2.83
N ALA A 68 -6.64 8.42 2.40
CA ALA A 68 -6.46 7.98 1.02
C ALA A 68 -7.21 8.88 0.02
N MET A 69 -8.48 9.20 0.31
CA MET A 69 -9.29 10.07 -0.55
C MET A 69 -8.77 11.51 -0.61
N ALA A 70 -8.26 12.05 0.50
CA ALA A 70 -7.64 13.38 0.52
C ALA A 70 -6.39 13.43 -0.37
N ILE A 71 -5.60 12.36 -0.40
CA ILE A 71 -4.44 12.24 -1.30
C ILE A 71 -4.88 12.14 -2.76
N LEU A 72 -5.86 11.28 -3.06
CA LEU A 72 -6.38 11.07 -4.41
C LEU A 72 -7.01 12.32 -5.02
N ALA A 73 -7.56 13.22 -4.20
CA ALA A 73 -8.15 14.47 -4.68
C ALA A 73 -7.10 15.48 -5.21
N GLY A 74 -5.85 15.39 -4.75
CA GLY A 74 -4.80 16.37 -5.05
C GLY A 74 -3.60 15.83 -5.82
N ARG A 75 -3.55 14.52 -6.11
CA ARG A 75 -2.37 13.86 -6.66
C ARG A 75 -2.74 12.84 -7.73
N THR A 76 -1.91 12.77 -8.76
CA THR A 76 -1.95 11.67 -9.73
C THR A 76 -1.33 10.43 -9.08
N ILE A 77 -2.14 9.37 -8.98
CA ILE A 77 -1.71 8.07 -8.48
C ILE A 77 -1.76 7.08 -9.65
N ASP A 78 -0.70 6.30 -9.78
CA ASP A 78 -0.55 5.28 -10.82
C ASP A 78 -1.01 3.90 -10.35
N LEU A 79 -1.01 3.67 -9.03
CA LEU A 79 -1.44 2.42 -8.40
C LEU A 79 -1.89 2.65 -6.96
N ILE A 80 -2.93 1.94 -6.55
CA ILE A 80 -3.37 1.86 -5.14
C ILE A 80 -3.13 0.45 -4.63
N VAL A 81 -2.54 0.33 -3.45
CA VAL A 81 -2.50 -0.91 -2.67
C VAL A 81 -3.25 -0.66 -1.38
N THR A 82 -4.34 -1.38 -1.13
CA THR A 82 -5.21 -1.15 0.03
C THR A 82 -5.45 -2.43 0.82
N ASP A 83 -5.39 -2.36 2.16
CA ASP A 83 -6.03 -3.37 2.99
C ASP A 83 -7.56 -3.28 2.81
N ILE A 84 -8.20 -4.43 2.65
CA ILE A 84 -9.67 -4.53 2.61
C ILE A 84 -10.25 -4.41 4.03
N ILE A 85 -9.58 -4.95 5.04
CA ILE A 85 -10.10 -4.96 6.41
C ILE A 85 -9.39 -3.86 7.20
N MET A 86 -10.06 -2.72 7.38
CA MET A 86 -9.62 -1.66 8.28
C MET A 86 -10.74 -1.33 9.29
N PRO A 87 -10.42 -1.05 10.56
CA PRO A 87 -11.41 -0.77 11.61
C PRO A 87 -12.07 0.62 11.50
N GLU A 88 -11.45 1.59 10.82
CA GLU A 88 -11.95 2.97 10.67
C GLU A 88 -11.93 3.41 9.20
N ALA A 89 -13.10 3.82 8.66
CA ALA A 89 -13.33 4.20 7.26
C ALA A 89 -12.79 3.16 6.24
N ASP A 90 -13.64 2.18 5.99
CA ASP A 90 -13.45 0.98 5.18
C ASP A 90 -12.59 1.19 3.91
N GLY A 91 -11.55 0.37 3.72
CA GLY A 91 -10.88 0.24 2.41
C GLY A 91 -11.86 -0.13 1.30
N TYR A 92 -12.97 -0.77 1.67
CA TYR A 92 -14.14 -0.99 0.82
C TYR A 92 -14.76 0.32 0.30
N GLU A 93 -14.84 1.39 1.09
CA GLU A 93 -15.40 2.67 0.66
C GLU A 93 -14.47 3.39 -0.33
N VAL A 94 -13.15 3.28 -0.16
CA VAL A 94 -12.17 3.75 -1.16
C VAL A 94 -12.40 3.04 -2.49
N ILE A 95 -12.54 1.71 -2.44
CA ILE A 95 -12.75 0.89 -3.63
C ILE A 95 -14.08 1.26 -4.32
N LEU A 96 -15.18 1.39 -3.57
CA LEU A 96 -16.47 1.78 -4.14
C LEU A 96 -16.43 3.16 -4.80
N ARG A 97 -15.86 4.17 -4.13
CA ARG A 97 -15.77 5.53 -4.66
C ARG A 97 -14.92 5.62 -5.92
N LEU A 98 -13.89 4.77 -6.03
CA LEU A 98 -13.04 4.70 -7.22
C LEU A 98 -13.69 3.90 -8.36
N LYS A 99 -14.49 2.88 -8.06
CA LYS A 99 -15.16 2.05 -9.06
C LYS A 99 -16.04 2.86 -10.02
N GLU A 100 -16.60 3.97 -9.55
CA GLU A 100 -17.44 4.86 -10.36
C GLU A 100 -16.64 5.80 -11.28
N GLN A 101 -15.32 5.86 -11.13
CA GLN A 101 -14.45 6.72 -11.93
C GLN A 101 -13.88 5.97 -13.15
N SER A 102 -14.23 6.42 -14.36
CA SER A 102 -13.79 5.79 -15.62
C SER A 102 -12.27 5.78 -15.85
N SER A 103 -11.50 6.59 -15.12
CA SER A 103 -10.02 6.66 -15.23
C SER A 103 -9.30 6.41 -13.89
N ARG A 104 -9.91 5.62 -12.99
CA ARG A 104 -9.28 5.28 -11.71
C ARG A 104 -7.91 4.60 -11.91
N PRO A 105 -6.96 4.77 -10.99
CA PRO A 105 -5.77 3.94 -10.96
C PRO A 105 -6.12 2.46 -10.74
N PRO A 106 -5.27 1.53 -11.22
CA PRO A 106 -5.34 0.13 -10.83
C PRO A 106 -5.25 0.00 -9.32
N LEU A 107 -5.94 -1.01 -8.79
CA LEU A 107 -6.10 -1.25 -7.38
C LEU A 107 -5.74 -2.69 -7.04
N ILE A 108 -4.79 -2.86 -6.13
CA ILE A 108 -4.43 -4.15 -5.55
C ILE A 108 -5.02 -4.20 -4.15
N ALA A 109 -5.85 -5.21 -3.90
CA ALA A 109 -6.33 -5.51 -2.58
C ALA A 109 -5.32 -6.36 -1.80
N VAL A 110 -5.13 -6.05 -0.53
CA VAL A 110 -4.41 -6.87 0.45
C VAL A 110 -5.39 -7.25 1.55
N THR A 111 -5.31 -8.45 2.11
CA THR A 111 -6.17 -8.84 3.24
C THR A 111 -5.42 -9.66 4.28
N GLY A 112 -5.61 -9.34 5.56
CA GLY A 112 -5.19 -10.16 6.70
C GLY A 112 -6.28 -11.09 7.26
N GLY A 113 -7.42 -11.22 6.56
CA GLY A 113 -8.66 -11.76 7.12
C GLY A 113 -8.74 -13.29 7.33
N SER A 114 -9.76 -13.69 8.09
CA SER A 114 -10.11 -15.08 8.42
C SER A 114 -10.26 -16.01 7.20
N LEU A 115 -10.20 -17.33 7.42
CA LEU A 115 -10.32 -18.38 6.39
C LEU A 115 -11.53 -18.21 5.45
N ARG A 116 -12.63 -17.61 5.91
CA ARG A 116 -13.81 -17.32 5.05
C ARG A 116 -13.52 -16.23 4.02
N LEU A 117 -12.89 -15.13 4.43
CA LEU A 117 -12.48 -14.08 3.50
C LEU A 117 -11.44 -14.59 2.51
N ARG A 118 -10.53 -15.48 2.93
CA ARG A 118 -9.56 -16.13 2.02
C ARG A 118 -10.24 -16.92 0.91
N MET A 119 -11.30 -17.67 1.23
CA MET A 119 -12.04 -18.45 0.24
C MET A 119 -12.87 -17.59 -0.73
N GLU A 120 -13.32 -16.41 -0.29
CA GLU A 120 -14.12 -15.49 -1.11
C GLU A 120 -13.28 -14.39 -1.79
N LEU A 121 -11.99 -14.28 -1.46
CA LEU A 121 -11.12 -13.17 -1.87
C LEU A 121 -11.08 -12.93 -3.38
N PRO A 122 -10.95 -13.95 -4.26
CA PRO A 122 -10.95 -13.72 -5.71
C PRO A 122 -12.30 -13.19 -6.22
N GLY A 123 -13.41 -13.61 -5.59
CA GLY A 123 -14.76 -13.16 -5.92
C GLY A 123 -15.02 -11.74 -5.40
N MET A 124 -14.64 -11.45 -4.17
CA MET A 124 -14.74 -10.13 -3.56
C MET A 124 -13.87 -9.11 -4.31
N ALA A 125 -12.59 -9.41 -4.56
CA ALA A 125 -11.69 -8.52 -5.29
C ALA A 125 -12.29 -8.08 -6.65
N ARG A 126 -12.82 -9.04 -7.42
CA ARG A 126 -13.52 -8.74 -8.68
C ARG A 126 -14.82 -7.95 -8.48
N LEU A 127 -15.61 -8.28 -7.47
CA LEU A 127 -16.88 -7.59 -7.18
C LEU A 127 -16.65 -6.13 -6.77
N LEU A 128 -15.59 -5.89 -6.01
CA LEU A 128 -15.14 -4.58 -5.55
C LEU A 128 -14.49 -3.79 -6.68
N GLY A 129 -13.93 -4.45 -7.68
CA GLY A 129 -13.22 -3.80 -8.78
C GLY A 129 -11.72 -3.63 -8.50
N ALA A 130 -11.14 -4.48 -7.66
CA ALA A 130 -9.70 -4.64 -7.57
C ALA A 130 -9.19 -5.42 -8.79
N ASP A 131 -8.02 -5.02 -9.28
CA ASP A 131 -7.35 -5.60 -10.45
C ASP A 131 -6.48 -6.80 -10.06
N ALA A 132 -6.07 -6.87 -8.78
CA ALA A 132 -5.41 -8.02 -8.18
C ALA A 132 -5.70 -8.10 -6.66
N ALA A 133 -5.41 -9.27 -6.06
CA ALA A 133 -5.55 -9.47 -4.62
C ALA A 133 -4.41 -10.32 -4.05
N PHE A 134 -3.95 -9.95 -2.86
CA PHE A 134 -2.92 -10.66 -2.08
C PHE A 134 -3.41 -10.92 -0.67
N GLU A 135 -2.88 -11.98 -0.07
CA GLU A 135 -3.13 -12.33 1.32
C GLU A 135 -1.90 -12.00 2.17
N LYS A 136 -2.10 -11.49 3.38
CA LYS A 136 -1.05 -11.38 4.39
C LYS A 136 -0.74 -12.79 4.94
N PRO A 137 0.54 -13.19 5.12
CA PRO A 137 1.74 -12.41 4.83
C PRO A 137 1.98 -12.29 3.31
N VAL A 138 2.21 -11.05 2.85
CA VAL A 138 2.36 -10.76 1.42
C VAL A 138 3.77 -11.10 0.95
N ASP A 139 3.87 -11.81 -0.17
CA ASP A 139 5.10 -11.93 -0.95
C ASP A 139 5.39 -10.59 -1.64
N LEU A 140 6.29 -9.79 -1.06
CA LEU A 140 6.65 -8.45 -1.57
C LEU A 140 7.20 -8.48 -3.01
N PRO A 141 8.12 -9.39 -3.39
CA PRO A 141 8.49 -9.58 -4.79
C PRO A 141 7.29 -9.79 -5.72
N ALA A 142 6.34 -10.65 -5.35
CA ALA A 142 5.15 -10.89 -6.17
C ALA A 142 4.25 -9.64 -6.27
N LEU A 143 4.06 -8.93 -5.15
CA LEU A 143 3.31 -7.66 -5.13
C LEU A 143 3.95 -6.60 -6.04
N LEU A 144 5.28 -6.45 -6.00
CA LEU A 144 6.02 -5.51 -6.84
C LEU A 144 5.95 -5.88 -8.32
N GLY A 145 6.05 -7.17 -8.64
CA GLY A 145 5.90 -7.66 -10.01
C GLY A 145 4.52 -7.34 -10.58
N GLU A 146 3.48 -7.55 -9.78
CA GLU A 146 2.10 -7.26 -10.17
C GLU A 146 1.83 -5.75 -10.29
N ALA A 147 2.38 -4.95 -9.38
CA ALA A 147 2.35 -3.50 -9.44
C ALA A 147 2.95 -2.97 -10.76
N GLY A 148 4.13 -3.44 -11.13
CA GLY A 148 4.79 -3.07 -12.39
C GLY A 148 3.95 -3.45 -13.62
N ARG A 149 3.36 -4.65 -13.62
CA ARG A 149 2.49 -5.12 -14.70
C ARG A 149 1.26 -4.23 -14.89
N LEU A 150 0.56 -3.89 -13.80
CA LEU A 150 -0.66 -3.07 -13.84
C LEU A 150 -0.38 -1.63 -14.28
N ILE A 151 0.69 -1.01 -13.77
CA ILE A 151 1.10 0.34 -14.18
C ILE A 151 1.48 0.37 -15.66
N ALA A 152 2.24 -0.61 -16.13
CA ALA A 152 2.64 -0.70 -17.54
C ALA A 152 1.44 -0.88 -18.48
N ALA A 153 0.46 -1.71 -18.12
CA ALA A 153 -0.74 -1.92 -18.92
C ALA A 153 -1.55 -0.62 -19.10
N ARG A 154 -1.78 0.13 -18.00
CA ARG A 154 -2.47 1.42 -18.05
C ARG A 154 -1.76 2.46 -18.93
N ASN A 155 -0.44 2.51 -18.86
CA ASN A 155 0.36 3.45 -19.67
C ASN A 155 0.34 3.07 -21.17
N GLY A 156 0.23 1.77 -21.48
CA GLY A 156 0.04 1.28 -22.85
C GLY A 156 -1.34 1.63 -23.42
N ASP A 157 -2.40 1.52 -22.60
CA ASP A 157 -3.77 1.83 -23.00
C ASP A 157 -4.02 3.34 -23.19
N ALA A 158 -3.28 4.21 -22.48
CA ALA A 158 -3.38 5.66 -22.63
C ALA A 158 -2.69 6.23 -23.90
N ALA A 159 -1.92 5.41 -24.61
CA ALA A 159 -1.17 5.81 -25.80
C ALA A 159 -1.85 5.41 -27.13
N GLY A 160 -3.02 4.77 -27.09
CA GLY A 160 -3.83 4.36 -28.25
C GLY A 160 -5.10 5.19 -28.39
#